data_AF-A0A1S8WY54-F1
#
_entry.id   AF-A0A1S8WY54-F1
#
_cell.length_a   1.000
_cell.length_b   1.000
_cell.length_c   1.000
_cell.angle_alpha   90.00
_cell.angle_beta   90.00
_cell.angle_gamma   90.00
#
_symmetry.space_group_name_H-M   'P 1'
#
loop_
_entity.id
_entity.type
_entity.pdbx_description
1 polymer ?
#
loop_
_entity_poly.entity_id
_entity_poly.type
_entity_poly.pdbx_seq_one_letter_code
_entity_poly.pdbx_strand_id
1 'polypeptide(L)'
;MPSQILKRQSCTDCKTGYWNTRENYYEHTSLPLKSTASSMNGVRPKLVDSGVICIKNGWHPIQALVSNNTIRNSFYSGNETGRTTMVSGPNASGKSVYIKQIGITVYLSQIGSFVPAEEATIGPMDAIYAITCTETLAALDRSSDSLSLNLVLVALRFSTERSLILLDEFAHSIGKASTEASALTTAIIEHLLKSSNPHVVATTHDYDMLNLLKHQADIKFT
;
A
#
# COMPACT_ATOMS: atom_id res chain seq x y z
N MET A 1 9.62 44.30 0.31
CA MET A 1 9.65 42.89 -0.12
C MET A 1 9.00 42.02 0.95
N PRO A 2 7.68 41.80 0.91
CA PRO A 2 7.02 40.84 1.77
C PRO A 2 6.59 39.58 1.02
N SER A 3 6.75 38.46 1.70
CA SER A 3 6.40 37.09 1.34
C SER A 3 4.93 36.92 0.94
N GLN A 4 4.70 36.35 -0.25
CA GLN A 4 3.38 35.91 -0.66
C GLN A 4 3.04 34.58 0.01
N ILE A 5 2.20 34.67 1.04
CA ILE A 5 1.47 33.57 1.65
C ILE A 5 0.46 33.07 0.59
N LEU A 6 0.66 31.86 0.07
CA LEU A 6 -0.31 31.15 -0.75
C LEU A 6 -1.61 30.99 0.05
N LYS A 7 -2.64 31.73 -0.38
CA LYS A 7 -4.00 31.67 0.17
C LYS A 7 -4.56 30.25 0.02
N ARG A 8 -5.05 29.70 1.13
CA ARG A 8 -5.95 28.53 1.14
C ARG A 8 -7.17 28.87 0.26
N GLN A 9 -7.26 28.25 -0.91
CA GLN A 9 -8.55 28.15 -1.61
C GLN A 9 -9.35 27.04 -0.93
N SER A 10 -10.35 27.45 -0.16
CA SER A 10 -11.41 26.56 0.32
C SER A 10 -12.21 26.09 -0.89
N CYS A 11 -12.08 24.81 -1.25
CA CYS A 11 -12.90 24.21 -2.30
C CYS A 11 -14.31 23.98 -1.73
N THR A 12 -15.26 24.84 -2.12
CA THR A 12 -16.64 24.90 -1.59
C THR A 12 -17.66 24.05 -2.34
N ASP A 13 -17.26 23.05 -3.13
CA ASP A 13 -18.22 22.19 -3.85
C ASP A 13 -17.85 20.69 -3.82
N CYS A 14 -17.85 20.11 -2.62
CA CYS A 14 -17.73 18.65 -2.43
C CYS A 14 -19.06 18.09 -1.92
N LYS A 15 -20.07 17.99 -2.81
CA LYS A 15 -21.39 17.42 -2.52
C LYS A 15 -21.67 16.17 -3.37
N THR A 16 -20.76 15.20 -3.35
CA THR A 16 -20.99 13.88 -3.98
C THR A 16 -20.71 12.72 -3.02
N GLY A 17 -21.76 12.37 -2.25
CA GLY A 17 -22.26 11.00 -2.15
C GLY A 17 -21.57 9.97 -1.23
N TYR A 18 -20.29 9.66 -1.41
CA TYR A 18 -19.71 8.43 -0.84
C TYR A 18 -19.00 8.63 0.51
N TRP A 19 -18.30 9.75 0.68
CA TRP A 19 -17.54 10.02 1.92
C TRP A 19 -18.31 10.82 2.97
N ASN A 20 -19.33 11.60 2.59
CA ASN A 20 -20.17 12.33 3.55
C ASN A 20 -20.89 11.39 4.54
N THR A 21 -21.29 10.20 4.09
CA THR A 21 -21.88 9.18 4.97
C THR A 21 -20.85 8.50 5.88
N ARG A 22 -19.59 8.38 5.43
CA ARG A 22 -18.48 7.82 6.23
C ARG A 22 -17.78 8.85 7.14
N GLU A 23 -17.86 10.14 6.85
CA GLU A 23 -17.45 11.18 7.80
C GLU A 23 -18.27 11.09 9.09
N ASN A 24 -19.58 10.85 8.96
CA ASN A 24 -20.48 10.57 10.10
C ASN A 24 -20.18 9.23 10.80
N TYR A 25 -19.58 8.24 10.11
CA TYR A 25 -19.16 6.98 10.73
C TYR A 25 -18.09 7.18 11.81
N TYR A 26 -17.26 8.22 11.71
CA TYR A 26 -16.28 8.54 12.74
C TYR A 26 -16.93 9.04 14.03
N GLU A 27 -18.05 9.74 13.91
CA GLU A 27 -18.84 10.17 15.07
C GLU A 27 -19.49 8.96 15.76
N HIS A 28 -20.03 8.03 14.97
CA HIS A 28 -20.68 6.79 15.41
C HIS A 28 -19.75 5.57 15.54
N THR A 29 -18.42 5.77 15.48
CA THR A 29 -17.46 4.66 15.58
C THR A 29 -17.66 3.94 16.90
N SER A 30 -17.72 2.60 16.84
CA SER A 30 -17.96 1.76 18.00
C SER A 30 -16.91 2.03 19.10
N LEU A 31 -17.34 1.96 20.36
CA LEU A 31 -16.46 2.17 21.53
C LEU A 31 -15.14 1.35 21.45
N PRO A 32 -15.13 0.09 20.98
CA PRO A 32 -13.89 -0.66 20.82
C PRO A 32 -12.90 -0.02 19.83
N LEU A 33 -13.37 0.47 18.67
CA LEU A 33 -12.51 1.10 17.67
C LEU A 33 -11.92 2.43 18.19
N LYS A 34 -12.68 3.21 18.95
CA LYS A 34 -12.18 4.43 19.62
C LYS A 34 -11.13 4.12 20.70
N SER A 35 -11.34 3.04 21.47
CA SER A 35 -10.38 2.56 22.48
C SER A 35 -9.08 2.11 21.82
N THR A 36 -9.15 1.28 20.78
CA THR A 36 -7.99 0.79 20.04
C THR A 36 -7.23 1.94 19.37
N ALA A 37 -7.95 2.90 18.78
CA ALA A 37 -7.37 4.11 18.22
C ALA A 37 -6.52 4.89 19.23
N SER A 38 -7.04 5.05 20.46
CA SER A 38 -6.33 5.74 21.54
C SER A 38 -5.09 4.98 21.97
N SER A 39 -5.17 3.64 22.11
CA SER A 39 -4.01 2.81 22.48
C SER A 39 -2.89 2.81 21.44
N MET A 40 -3.22 3.01 20.15
CA MET A 40 -2.24 3.00 19.07
C MET A 40 -1.71 4.39 18.71
N ASN A 41 -2.13 5.45 19.40
CA ASN A 41 -1.90 6.85 19.02
C ASN A 41 -2.34 7.15 17.57
N GLY A 42 -3.44 6.55 17.14
CA GLY A 42 -3.94 6.67 15.77
C GLY A 42 -4.60 8.01 15.50
N VAL A 43 -4.55 8.46 14.25
CA VAL A 43 -5.18 9.71 13.78
C VAL A 43 -6.39 9.41 12.90
N ARG A 44 -7.35 10.35 12.86
CA ARG A 44 -8.46 10.27 11.93
C ARG A 44 -7.93 10.53 10.51
N PRO A 45 -8.06 9.59 9.55
CA PRO A 45 -7.63 9.84 8.18
C PRO A 45 -8.55 10.85 7.51
N LYS A 46 -7.99 11.68 6.61
CA LYS A 46 -8.75 12.52 5.70
C LYS A 46 -9.18 11.67 4.50
N LEU A 47 -10.48 11.52 4.30
CA LEU A 47 -11.02 10.76 3.19
C LEU A 47 -11.29 11.71 2.03
N VAL A 48 -10.87 11.33 0.82
CA VAL A 48 -10.97 12.16 -0.40
C VAL A 48 -11.53 11.34 -1.54
N ASP A 49 -12.18 11.97 -2.52
CA ASP A 49 -12.73 11.26 -3.69
C ASP A 49 -11.64 10.87 -4.72
N SER A 50 -10.46 11.47 -4.67
CA SER A 50 -9.33 11.17 -5.54
C SER A 50 -8.64 9.85 -5.17
N GLY A 51 -8.21 9.05 -6.15
CA GLY A 51 -7.43 7.82 -5.96
C GLY A 51 -5.99 8.08 -5.53
N VAL A 52 -5.81 8.50 -4.27
CA VAL A 52 -4.51 8.82 -3.67
C VAL A 52 -4.32 8.08 -2.35
N ILE A 53 -3.08 7.76 -2.03
CA ILE A 53 -2.66 7.24 -0.73
C ILE A 53 -1.53 8.12 -0.25
N CYS A 54 -1.77 8.90 0.81
CA CYS A 54 -0.75 9.69 1.47
C CYS A 54 -0.72 9.31 2.94
N ILE A 55 0.39 8.75 3.39
CA ILE A 55 0.65 8.34 4.77
C ILE A 55 1.93 9.06 5.17
N LYS A 56 1.84 9.94 6.17
CA LYS A 56 3.00 10.66 6.71
C LYS A 56 3.39 10.03 8.04
N ASN A 57 4.63 9.58 8.12
CA ASN A 57 5.23 8.99 9.32
C ASN A 57 4.34 7.90 9.96
N GLY A 58 3.85 6.97 9.13
CA GLY A 58 3.05 5.82 9.58
C GLY A 58 3.89 4.76 10.29
N TRP A 59 3.26 3.92 11.09
CA TRP A 59 3.92 2.80 11.76
C TRP A 59 3.08 1.52 11.73
N HIS A 60 3.73 0.36 11.87
CA HIS A 60 3.03 -0.91 11.94
C HIS A 60 2.39 -1.09 13.34
N PRO A 61 1.05 -1.21 13.45
CA PRO A 61 0.37 -1.15 14.75
C PRO A 61 0.75 -2.32 15.66
N ILE A 62 0.91 -3.53 15.13
CA ILE A 62 1.33 -4.69 15.93
C ILE A 62 2.79 -4.56 16.38
N GLN A 63 3.65 -3.93 15.56
CA GLN A 63 5.06 -3.76 15.93
C GLN A 63 5.18 -2.77 17.10
N ALA A 64 4.37 -1.72 17.09
CA ALA A 64 4.29 -0.74 18.17
C ALA A 64 3.81 -1.33 19.51
N LEU A 65 3.09 -2.46 19.49
CA LEU A 65 2.69 -3.16 20.71
C LEU A 65 3.80 -4.05 21.30
N VAL A 66 4.74 -4.51 20.46
CA VAL A 66 5.76 -5.48 20.85
C VAL A 66 7.15 -4.82 21.03
N SER A 67 7.39 -3.69 20.36
CA SER A 67 8.67 -3.00 20.35
C SER A 67 8.52 -1.51 20.63
N ASN A 68 9.38 -1.00 21.51
CA ASN A 68 9.50 0.42 21.82
C ASN A 68 10.15 1.24 20.70
N ASN A 69 10.79 0.57 19.71
CA ASN A 69 11.52 1.23 18.63
C ASN A 69 10.85 0.99 17.27
N THR A 70 9.62 1.49 17.13
CA THR A 70 8.89 1.38 15.86
C THR A 70 9.26 2.50 14.92
N ILE A 71 9.73 2.13 13.73
CA ILE A 71 10.17 3.08 12.70
C ILE A 71 8.94 3.71 12.06
N ARG A 72 8.96 5.05 11.92
CA ARG A 72 7.94 5.80 11.20
C ARG A 72 8.33 5.96 9.74
N ASN A 73 7.47 5.51 8.83
CA ASN A 73 7.69 5.55 7.39
C ASN A 73 6.56 6.28 6.68
N SER A 74 6.91 7.13 5.73
CA SER A 74 5.94 7.84 4.88
C SER A 74 5.75 7.11 3.55
N PHE A 75 4.51 7.05 3.06
CA PHE A 75 4.16 6.48 1.77
C PHE A 75 3.25 7.43 0.99
N TYR A 76 3.54 7.60 -0.30
CA TYR A 76 2.81 8.48 -1.19
C TYR A 76 2.60 7.77 -2.52
N SER A 77 1.35 7.75 -2.99
CA SER A 77 0.93 7.13 -4.24
C SER A 77 -0.26 7.89 -4.83
N GLY A 78 -0.23 8.12 -6.14
CA GLY A 78 -1.22 8.94 -6.86
C GLY A 78 -0.73 10.36 -7.21
N ASN A 79 -1.51 11.06 -8.03
CA ASN A 79 -1.20 12.37 -8.60
C ASN A 79 0.16 12.40 -9.34
N GLU A 80 1.14 13.13 -8.80
CA GLU A 80 2.45 13.42 -9.40
C GLU A 80 3.53 12.39 -9.05
N THR A 81 3.32 11.56 -8.02
CA THR A 81 4.37 10.66 -7.49
C THR A 81 4.39 9.28 -8.13
N GLY A 82 3.55 9.03 -9.13
CA GLY A 82 3.29 7.69 -9.67
C GLY A 82 2.45 6.82 -8.73
N ARG A 83 2.00 5.67 -9.25
CA ARG A 83 1.19 4.69 -8.49
C ARG A 83 1.94 3.41 -8.13
N THR A 84 3.07 3.16 -8.78
CA THR A 84 3.89 1.96 -8.56
C THR A 84 5.15 2.31 -7.77
N THR A 85 5.40 1.60 -6.68
CA THR A 85 6.60 1.75 -5.84
C THR A 85 7.31 0.41 -5.68
N MET A 86 8.58 0.39 -6.05
CA MET A 86 9.54 -0.68 -5.78
C MET A 86 10.28 -0.37 -4.48
N VAL A 87 10.21 -1.30 -3.53
CA VAL A 87 10.90 -1.24 -2.24
C VAL A 87 12.06 -2.22 -2.27
N SER A 88 13.28 -1.70 -2.16
CA SER A 88 14.49 -2.50 -2.22
C SER A 88 15.24 -2.51 -0.89
N GLY A 89 15.98 -3.59 -0.63
CA GLY A 89 16.88 -3.64 0.52
C GLY A 89 17.21 -5.06 0.98
N PRO A 90 18.19 -5.21 1.89
CA PRO A 90 18.61 -6.50 2.41
C PRO A 90 17.48 -7.29 3.07
N ASN A 91 17.65 -8.60 3.19
CA ASN A 91 16.75 -9.41 4.00
C ASN A 91 16.76 -8.92 5.46
N ALA A 92 15.59 -8.98 6.11
CA ALA A 92 15.36 -8.44 7.46
C ALA A 92 15.49 -6.90 7.63
N SER A 93 15.53 -6.11 6.54
CA SER A 93 15.50 -4.63 6.63
C SER A 93 14.13 -4.02 6.97
N GLY A 94 13.09 -4.84 7.13
CA GLY A 94 11.74 -4.37 7.45
C GLY A 94 10.82 -4.11 6.25
N LYS A 95 11.24 -4.48 5.03
CA LYS A 95 10.44 -4.39 3.78
C LYS A 95 9.00 -4.90 3.93
N SER A 96 8.83 -6.13 4.40
CA SER A 96 7.52 -6.75 4.60
C SER A 96 6.69 -6.03 5.65
N VAL A 97 7.33 -5.50 6.72
CA VAL A 97 6.65 -4.72 7.75
C VAL A 97 6.14 -3.40 7.18
N TYR A 98 6.95 -2.73 6.34
CA TYR A 98 6.58 -1.50 5.65
C TYR A 98 5.40 -1.69 4.69
N ILE A 99 5.42 -2.73 3.84
CA ILE A 99 4.29 -3.04 2.95
C ILE A 99 3.02 -3.34 3.75
N LYS A 100 3.12 -4.17 4.78
CA LYS A 100 1.97 -4.53 5.63
C LYS A 100 1.41 -3.32 6.37
N GLN A 101 2.26 -2.40 6.81
CA GLN A 101 1.82 -1.13 7.40
C GLN A 101 0.95 -0.32 6.43
N ILE A 102 1.34 -0.20 5.16
CA ILE A 102 0.54 0.50 4.14
C ILE A 102 -0.82 -0.17 3.99
N GLY A 103 -0.84 -1.49 3.81
CA GLY A 103 -2.08 -2.27 3.67
C GLY A 103 -3.03 -2.11 4.87
N ILE A 104 -2.50 -2.24 6.08
CA ILE A 104 -3.29 -2.07 7.32
C ILE A 104 -3.84 -0.65 7.44
N THR A 105 -3.03 0.37 7.12
CA THR A 105 -3.47 1.77 7.16
C THR A 105 -4.64 2.02 6.22
N VAL A 106 -4.54 1.53 4.99
CA VAL A 106 -5.62 1.64 3.99
C VAL A 106 -6.86 0.86 4.45
N TYR A 107 -6.68 -0.38 4.90
CA TYR A 107 -7.79 -1.20 5.43
C TYR A 107 -8.54 -0.51 6.59
N LEU A 108 -7.81 0.00 7.59
CA LEU A 108 -8.38 0.69 8.74
C LEU A 108 -9.15 1.95 8.34
N SER A 109 -8.67 2.70 7.34
CA SER A 109 -9.39 3.86 6.81
C SER A 109 -10.72 3.48 6.15
N GLN A 110 -10.77 2.35 5.43
CA GLN A 110 -11.97 1.90 4.72
C GLN A 110 -13.06 1.36 5.66
N ILE A 111 -12.69 0.85 6.84
CA ILE A 111 -13.66 0.42 7.87
C ILE A 111 -14.12 1.55 8.79
N GLY A 112 -13.62 2.79 8.59
CA GLY A 112 -13.95 3.94 9.45
C GLY A 112 -13.19 3.96 10.78
N SER A 113 -12.00 3.35 10.84
CA SER A 113 -11.12 3.42 12.02
C SER A 113 -10.11 4.55 11.89
N PHE A 114 -9.54 4.95 13.03
CA PHE A 114 -8.31 5.72 13.09
C PHE A 114 -7.16 4.86 12.58
N VAL A 115 -6.12 5.52 12.07
CA VAL A 115 -4.99 4.87 11.41
C VAL A 115 -3.67 5.20 12.11
N PRO A 116 -2.67 4.29 12.09
CA PRO A 116 -1.38 4.49 12.74
C PRO A 116 -0.45 5.37 11.88
N ALA A 117 -0.68 6.68 11.92
CA ALA A 117 0.14 7.68 11.22
C ALA A 117 0.09 9.04 11.93
N GLU A 118 1.01 9.94 11.58
CA GLU A 118 0.90 11.34 12.01
C GLU A 118 -0.18 12.08 11.20
N GLU A 119 -0.20 11.85 9.90
CA GLU A 119 -1.23 12.36 8.99
C GLU A 119 -1.52 11.31 7.92
N ALA A 120 -2.78 11.14 7.55
CA ALA A 120 -3.18 10.24 6.46
C ALA A 120 -4.27 10.87 5.60
N THR A 121 -4.11 10.80 4.28
CA THR A 121 -5.15 11.14 3.30
C THR A 121 -5.35 9.96 2.36
N ILE A 122 -6.55 9.39 2.33
CA ILE A 122 -6.83 8.12 1.65
C ILE A 122 -8.05 8.26 0.74
N GLY A 123 -7.87 7.86 -0.51
CA GLY A 123 -8.90 7.74 -1.53
C GLY A 123 -9.74 6.47 -1.41
N PRO A 124 -10.84 6.36 -2.18
CA PRO A 124 -11.68 5.15 -2.16
C PRO A 124 -10.91 4.01 -2.83
N MET A 125 -10.87 2.87 -2.16
CA MET A 125 -10.26 1.64 -2.67
C MET A 125 -11.31 0.56 -2.81
N ASP A 126 -11.30 -0.15 -3.92
CA ASP A 126 -12.26 -1.25 -4.19
C ASP A 126 -11.76 -2.61 -3.68
N ALA A 127 -10.44 -2.84 -3.75
CA ALA A 127 -9.81 -4.06 -3.34
C ALA A 127 -8.38 -3.84 -2.81
N ILE A 128 -7.98 -4.68 -1.86
CA ILE A 128 -6.59 -4.81 -1.41
C ILE A 128 -6.15 -6.24 -1.71
N TYR A 129 -5.21 -6.39 -2.64
CA TYR A 129 -4.59 -7.67 -2.99
C TYR A 129 -3.25 -7.78 -2.27
N ALA A 130 -3.16 -8.68 -1.29
CA ALA A 130 -1.91 -8.95 -0.58
C ALA A 130 -1.35 -10.31 -1.03
N ILE A 131 -0.27 -10.27 -1.79
CA ILE A 131 0.42 -11.45 -2.31
C ILE A 131 1.76 -11.53 -1.60
N THR A 132 1.83 -12.41 -0.61
CA THR A 132 3.02 -12.64 0.22
C THR A 132 3.35 -14.12 0.21
N CYS A 133 4.63 -14.44 0.05
CA CYS A 133 5.10 -15.82 0.22
C CYS A 133 5.29 -16.09 1.72
N THR A 134 4.32 -16.74 2.35
CA THR A 134 4.50 -17.29 3.71
C THR A 134 4.73 -18.79 3.64
N GLU A 135 5.76 -19.28 4.35
CA GLU A 135 6.10 -20.71 4.46
C GLU A 135 4.92 -21.59 4.91
N THR A 136 3.95 -21.02 5.63
CA THR A 136 2.71 -21.69 6.06
C THR A 136 1.82 -22.16 4.90
N LEU A 137 1.94 -21.57 3.71
CA LEU A 137 1.20 -22.00 2.51
C LEU A 137 1.76 -23.30 1.90
N ALA A 138 2.99 -23.68 2.25
CA ALA A 138 3.61 -24.93 1.81
C ALA A 138 3.00 -26.18 2.49
N ALA A 139 2.22 -25.99 3.56
CA ALA A 139 1.55 -27.09 4.27
C ALA A 139 0.31 -27.65 3.54
N LEU A 140 -0.14 -27.00 2.45
CA LEU A 140 -1.37 -27.34 1.72
C LEU A 140 -1.09 -28.01 0.36
N ASP A 141 -0.27 -29.06 0.31
CA ASP A 141 -0.14 -30.04 -0.80
C ASP A 141 -0.10 -29.48 -2.26
N ARG A 142 0.21 -28.20 -2.40
CA ARG A 142 0.36 -27.41 -3.62
C ARG A 142 1.60 -26.56 -3.43
N SER A 143 2.40 -26.38 -4.48
CA SER A 143 3.56 -25.50 -4.39
C SER A 143 3.09 -24.10 -4.00
N SER A 144 3.72 -23.51 -2.98
CA SER A 144 3.51 -22.12 -2.53
C SER A 144 3.45 -21.15 -3.71
N ASP A 145 4.24 -21.44 -4.73
CA ASP A 145 4.42 -20.65 -5.93
C ASP A 145 3.16 -20.66 -6.81
N SER A 146 2.51 -21.83 -6.96
CA SER A 146 1.29 -21.94 -7.74
C SER A 146 0.14 -21.14 -7.12
N LEU A 147 0.07 -21.07 -5.79
CA LEU A 147 -0.94 -20.28 -5.09
C LEU A 147 -0.67 -18.79 -5.25
N SER A 148 0.57 -18.35 -5.05
CA SER A 148 0.98 -16.96 -5.28
C SER A 148 0.66 -16.51 -6.70
N LEU A 149 0.94 -17.33 -7.71
CA LEU A 149 0.60 -17.03 -9.10
C LEU A 149 -0.91 -16.95 -9.34
N ASN A 150 -1.72 -17.80 -8.71
CA ASN A 150 -3.17 -17.68 -8.81
C ASN A 150 -3.69 -16.37 -8.20
N LEU A 151 -3.12 -15.93 -7.07
CA LEU A 151 -3.47 -14.63 -6.48
C LEU A 151 -3.07 -13.47 -7.39
N VAL A 152 -1.90 -13.55 -8.03
CA VAL A 152 -1.48 -12.58 -9.05
C VAL A 152 -2.47 -12.55 -10.22
N LEU A 153 -2.90 -13.71 -10.72
CA LEU A 153 -3.88 -13.78 -11.81
C LEU A 153 -5.23 -13.16 -11.43
N VAL A 154 -5.68 -13.35 -10.18
CA VAL A 154 -6.89 -12.70 -9.65
C VAL A 154 -6.68 -11.18 -9.63
N ALA A 155 -5.54 -10.69 -9.13
CA ALA A 155 -5.24 -9.26 -9.11
C ALA A 155 -5.17 -8.68 -10.53
N LEU A 156 -4.53 -9.36 -11.49
CA LEU A 156 -4.45 -8.91 -12.88
C LEU A 156 -5.82 -8.81 -13.56
N ARG A 157 -6.73 -9.75 -13.26
CA ARG A 157 -8.06 -9.79 -13.89
C ARG A 157 -9.05 -8.78 -13.32
N PHE A 158 -8.98 -8.52 -12.01
CA PHE A 158 -10.02 -7.78 -11.31
C PHE A 158 -9.56 -6.43 -10.75
N SER A 159 -8.26 -6.13 -10.78
CA SER A 159 -7.78 -4.82 -10.33
C SER A 159 -8.31 -3.69 -11.21
N THR A 160 -8.66 -2.59 -10.55
CA THR A 160 -9.01 -1.32 -11.18
C THR A 160 -7.99 -0.27 -10.78
N GLU A 161 -8.12 0.94 -11.31
CA GLU A 161 -7.31 2.09 -10.89
C GLU A 161 -7.42 2.44 -9.39
N ARG A 162 -8.44 1.90 -8.69
CA ARG A 162 -8.68 2.08 -7.25
C ARG A 162 -8.30 0.86 -6.42
N SER A 163 -7.55 -0.07 -6.99
CA SER A 163 -7.05 -1.23 -6.25
C SER A 163 -5.67 -0.96 -5.65
N LEU A 164 -5.40 -1.55 -4.49
CA LEU A 164 -4.07 -1.62 -3.89
C LEU A 164 -3.51 -3.04 -4.02
N ILE A 165 -2.37 -3.19 -4.68
CA ILE A 165 -1.66 -4.45 -4.86
C ILE A 165 -0.35 -4.41 -4.06
N LEU A 166 -0.19 -5.34 -3.14
CA LEU A 166 0.99 -5.51 -2.31
C LEU A 166 1.68 -6.82 -2.72
N LEU A 167 2.88 -6.71 -3.28
CA LEU A 167 3.69 -7.82 -3.75
C LEU A 167 4.90 -7.97 -2.82
N ASP A 168 4.87 -8.96 -1.92
CA ASP A 168 5.95 -9.19 -0.96
C ASP A 168 6.73 -10.46 -1.31
N GLU A 169 7.90 -10.28 -1.94
CA GLU A 169 8.83 -11.35 -2.34
C GLU A 169 8.18 -12.52 -3.10
N PHE A 170 7.12 -12.25 -3.88
CA PHE A 170 6.24 -13.30 -4.44
C PHE A 170 6.89 -14.23 -5.47
N ALA A 171 8.04 -13.85 -6.02
CA ALA A 171 8.76 -14.61 -7.05
C ALA A 171 10.07 -15.23 -6.55
N HIS A 172 10.37 -15.19 -5.24
CA HIS A 172 11.66 -15.65 -4.70
C HIS A 172 11.96 -17.13 -5.02
N SER A 173 10.94 -17.98 -5.10
CA SER A 173 11.05 -19.42 -5.38
C SER A 173 10.75 -19.81 -6.84
N ILE A 174 10.32 -18.86 -7.68
CA ILE A 174 9.92 -19.14 -9.06
C ILE A 174 11.17 -19.20 -9.94
N GLY A 175 11.58 -20.42 -10.27
CA GLY A 175 12.72 -20.70 -11.14
C GLY A 175 14.02 -20.79 -10.32
N LYS A 176 14.82 -21.82 -10.61
CA LYS A 176 16.15 -22.02 -9.99
C LYS A 176 17.16 -20.93 -10.37
N ALA A 177 16.76 -19.95 -11.19
CA ALA A 177 17.55 -18.84 -11.67
C ALA A 177 16.81 -17.52 -11.41
N SER A 178 17.46 -16.58 -10.70
CA SER A 178 16.94 -15.25 -10.33
C SER A 178 16.38 -14.45 -11.52
N THR A 179 16.90 -14.68 -12.72
CA THR A 179 16.52 -13.96 -13.93
C THR A 179 15.09 -14.22 -14.38
N GLU A 180 14.56 -15.43 -14.21
CA GLU A 180 13.19 -15.76 -14.63
C GLU A 180 12.14 -15.09 -13.73
N ALA A 181 12.37 -15.13 -12.42
CA ALA A 181 11.55 -14.45 -11.41
C ALA A 181 11.48 -12.93 -11.66
N SER A 182 12.63 -12.32 -11.93
CA SER A 182 12.76 -10.89 -12.18
C SER A 182 12.10 -10.46 -13.50
N ALA A 183 12.23 -11.27 -14.57
CA ALA A 183 11.54 -11.05 -15.83
C ALA A 183 10.02 -11.15 -15.68
N LEU A 184 9.53 -12.18 -14.98
CA LEU A 184 8.10 -12.37 -14.73
C LEU A 184 7.51 -11.21 -13.92
N THR A 185 8.19 -10.81 -12.84
CA THR A 185 7.73 -9.70 -11.99
C THR A 185 7.69 -8.38 -12.77
N THR A 186 8.73 -8.13 -13.57
CA THR A 186 8.79 -6.97 -14.46
C THR A 186 7.61 -6.95 -15.43
N ALA A 187 7.33 -8.08 -16.10
CA ALA A 187 6.21 -8.19 -17.03
C ALA A 187 4.84 -7.97 -16.35
N ILE A 188 4.66 -8.47 -15.13
CA ILE A 188 3.43 -8.26 -14.34
C ILE A 188 3.24 -6.78 -14.02
N ILE A 189 4.28 -6.11 -13.52
CA ILE A 189 4.22 -4.68 -13.17
C ILE A 189 3.94 -3.84 -14.43
N GLU A 190 4.63 -4.11 -15.53
CA GLU A 190 4.40 -3.42 -16.80
C GLU A 190 2.97 -3.63 -17.32
N HIS A 191 2.43 -4.83 -17.18
CA HIS A 191 1.05 -5.11 -17.56
C HIS A 191 0.06 -4.29 -16.73
N LEU A 192 0.24 -4.27 -15.40
CA LEU A 192 -0.62 -3.49 -14.49
C LEU A 192 -0.55 -1.99 -14.78
N LEU A 193 0.64 -1.45 -15.04
CA LEU A 193 0.83 -0.04 -15.41
C LEU A 193 0.06 0.33 -16.69
N LYS A 194 0.03 -0.57 -17.69
CA LYS A 194 -0.63 -0.33 -18.98
C LYS A 194 -2.13 -0.59 -18.97
N SER A 195 -2.62 -1.51 -18.14
CA SER A 195 -4.01 -1.96 -18.17
C SER A 195 -4.93 -1.15 -17.25
N SER A 196 -4.76 -1.29 -15.94
CA SER A 196 -5.63 -0.69 -14.91
C SER A 196 -4.94 0.41 -14.10
N ASN A 197 -3.61 0.50 -14.14
CA ASN A 197 -2.77 1.41 -13.38
C ASN A 197 -3.19 1.54 -11.89
N PRO A 198 -3.24 0.41 -11.14
CA PRO A 198 -3.59 0.40 -9.73
C PRO A 198 -2.44 0.94 -8.87
N HIS A 199 -2.69 1.13 -7.57
CA HIS A 199 -1.62 1.37 -6.61
C HIS A 199 -0.84 0.09 -6.38
N VAL A 200 0.44 0.04 -6.74
CA VAL A 200 1.29 -1.14 -6.60
C VAL A 200 2.45 -0.85 -5.67
N VAL A 201 2.67 -1.71 -4.66
CA VAL A 201 3.85 -1.70 -3.82
C VAL A 201 4.49 -3.07 -3.86
N ALA A 202 5.71 -3.16 -4.37
CA ALA A 202 6.40 -4.42 -4.56
C ALA A 202 7.78 -4.41 -3.87
N THR A 203 8.12 -5.49 -3.16
CA THR A 203 9.45 -5.67 -2.58
C THR A 203 10.32 -6.57 -3.42
N THR A 204 11.61 -6.24 -3.45
CA THR A 204 12.63 -7.10 -4.04
C THR A 204 13.96 -6.98 -3.28
N HIS A 205 14.71 -8.07 -3.25
CA HIS A 205 16.14 -8.08 -2.87
C HIS A 205 17.04 -8.20 -4.12
N ASP A 206 16.46 -8.39 -5.30
CA ASP A 206 17.18 -8.54 -6.56
C ASP A 206 17.46 -7.15 -7.18
N TYR A 207 18.74 -6.80 -7.23
CA TYR A 207 19.20 -5.55 -7.84
C TYR A 207 19.08 -5.54 -9.37
N ASP A 208 19.13 -6.71 -10.03
CA ASP A 208 19.02 -6.79 -11.48
C ASP A 208 17.62 -6.42 -11.94
N MET A 209 16.60 -6.82 -11.16
CA MET A 209 15.21 -6.40 -11.37
C MET A 209 15.05 -4.87 -11.32
N LEU A 210 15.74 -4.21 -10.38
CA LEU A 210 15.70 -2.75 -10.29
C LEU A 210 16.27 -2.10 -11.55
N ASN A 211 17.34 -2.66 -12.12
CA ASN A 211 17.95 -2.13 -13.35
C ASN A 211 17.03 -2.27 -14.55
N LEU A 212 16.27 -3.37 -14.66
CA LEU A 212 15.27 -3.55 -15.72
C LEU A 212 14.15 -2.51 -15.65
N LEU A 213 13.68 -2.21 -14.43
CA LEU A 213 12.56 -1.29 -14.21
C LEU A 213 12.96 0.19 -14.20
N LYS A 214 14.24 0.53 -14.01
CA LYS A 214 14.73 1.92 -13.96
C LYS A 214 14.43 2.74 -15.21
N HIS A 215 14.21 2.09 -16.36
CA HIS A 215 13.86 2.76 -17.61
C HIS A 215 12.41 3.26 -17.66
N GLN A 216 11.56 2.83 -16.71
CA GLN A 216 10.15 3.22 -16.63
C GLN A 216 10.00 4.45 -15.71
N ALA A 217 9.54 5.57 -16.26
CA ALA A 217 9.42 6.84 -15.52
C ALA A 217 8.35 6.82 -14.42
N ASP A 218 7.35 5.93 -14.52
CA ASP A 218 6.20 5.86 -13.63
C ASP A 218 6.43 5.00 -12.36
N ILE A 219 7.63 4.45 -12.21
CA ILE A 219 8.02 3.59 -11.09
C ILE A 219 8.90 4.36 -10.12
N LYS A 220 8.41 4.49 -8.89
CA LYS A 220 9.19 5.03 -7.79
C LYS A 220 10.05 3.93 -7.18
N PHE A 221 11.29 4.25 -6.86
CA PHE A 221 12.20 3.37 -6.11
C PHE A 221 12.40 3.92 -4.69
N THR A 222 12.34 3.06 -3.69
CA THR A 222 12.53 3.40 -2.26
C THR A 222 13.35 2.33 -1.56
#